data_AF-A0A962WHJ6-F1
#
_entry.id   AF-A0A962WHJ6-F1
#
_cell.length_a   1.000
_cell.length_b   1.000
_cell.length_c   1.000
_cell.angle_alpha   90.00
_cell.angle_beta   90.00
_cell.angle_gamma   90.00
#
_symmetry.space_group_name_H-M   'P 1'
#
loop_
_entity.id
_entity.type
_entity.pdbx_description
1 polymer ?
#
loop_
_entity_poly.entity_id
_entity_poly.type
_entity_poly.pdbx_seq_one_letter_code
_entity_poly.pdbx_strand_id
1 'polypeptide(L)' 'MSAGAASAAGAATTMPLQPLLVVNDLRKYFPVGGARPTRKRSFVHAVDQISFEVWPGETLGIVGESGCGK' A
#
# COMPACT_ATOMS: atom_id res chain seq x y z
N MET A 1 5.91 -55.20 -20.15
CA MET A 1 4.78 -54.58 -19.42
C MET A 1 5.34 -53.40 -18.67
N SER A 2 4.85 -52.21 -19.03
CA SER A 2 5.23 -50.91 -18.49
C SER A 2 4.72 -50.74 -17.05
N ALA A 3 5.51 -50.07 -16.21
CA ALA A 3 4.98 -49.26 -15.13
C ALA A 3 5.78 -47.95 -15.11
N GLY A 4 5.12 -46.89 -15.59
CA GLY A 4 5.67 -45.54 -15.62
C GLY A 4 5.82 -44.98 -14.21
N ALA A 5 6.95 -44.33 -13.97
CA ALA A 5 7.13 -43.48 -12.80
C ALA A 5 6.17 -42.30 -12.92
N ALA A 6 5.18 -42.25 -12.02
CA ALA A 6 4.30 -41.10 -11.87
C ALA A 6 5.16 -39.90 -11.48
N SER A 7 5.17 -38.89 -12.34
CA SER A 7 5.77 -37.58 -12.08
C SER A 7 5.14 -37.02 -10.81
N ALA A 8 5.96 -36.81 -9.77
CA ALA A 8 5.55 -36.08 -8.59
C ALA A 8 5.20 -34.65 -9.03
N ALA A 9 3.91 -34.39 -9.19
CA ALA A 9 3.37 -33.05 -9.36
C ALA A 9 3.99 -32.17 -8.27
N GLY A 10 4.69 -31.12 -8.71
CA GLY A 10 5.45 -30.23 -7.83
C GLY A 10 4.57 -29.80 -6.66
N ALA A 11 4.97 -30.21 -5.45
CA ALA A 11 4.36 -29.75 -4.23
C ALA A 11 4.47 -28.23 -4.24
N ALA A 12 3.34 -27.55 -4.50
CA ALA A 12 3.27 -26.11 -4.39
C ALA A 12 3.75 -25.78 -2.98
N THR A 13 4.92 -25.16 -2.89
CA THR A 13 5.47 -24.75 -1.61
C THR A 13 4.49 -23.70 -1.10
N THR A 14 3.61 -24.09 -0.17
CA THR A 14 2.72 -23.16 0.50
C THR A 14 3.60 -22.25 1.34
N MET A 15 4.09 -21.18 0.71
CA MET A 15 4.72 -20.11 1.47
C MET A 15 3.64 -19.56 2.41
N PRO A 16 3.98 -19.34 3.69
CA PRO A 16 3.04 -18.71 4.61
C PRO A 16 2.54 -17.41 3.98
N LEU A 17 1.22 -17.17 4.04
CA LEU A 17 0.65 -15.93 3.55
C LEU A 17 1.33 -14.77 4.26
N GLN A 18 1.92 -13.88 3.48
CA GLN A 18 2.50 -12.62 3.94
C GLN A 18 1.78 -11.47 3.23
N PRO A 19 1.62 -10.32 3.90
CA PRO A 19 1.03 -9.15 3.27
C PRO A 19 1.85 -8.74 2.04
N LEU A 20 1.15 -8.38 0.97
CA LEU A 20 1.74 -7.88 -0.27
C LEU A 20 2.19 -6.42 -0.14
N LEU A 21 1.53 -5.66 0.73
CA LEU A 21 1.86 -4.28 1.05
C LEU A 21 1.76 -4.09 2.57
N VAL A 22 2.78 -3.47 3.15
CA VAL A 22 2.77 -3.02 4.55
C VAL A 22 3.12 -1.54 4.54
N VAL A 23 2.24 -0.72 5.10
CA VAL A 23 2.42 0.71 5.28
C VAL A 23 2.44 0.99 6.77
N ASN A 24 3.46 1.72 7.24
CA ASN A 24 3.62 2.09 8.64
C ASN A 24 3.79 3.61 8.75
N ASP A 25 2.98 4.25 9.59
CA ASP A 25 3.05 5.67 9.97
C ASP A 25 3.22 6.63 8.79
N LEU A 26 2.56 6.34 7.66
CA LEU A 26 2.67 7.16 6.45
C LEU A 26 2.11 8.56 6.71
N ARG A 27 2.91 9.57 6.38
CA ARG A 27 2.56 10.99 6.46
C ARG A 27 2.87 11.67 5.13
N LYS A 28 1.95 12.49 4.63
CA LYS A 28 2.14 13.30 3.43
C LYS A 28 1.53 14.68 3.63
N TYR A 29 2.40 15.69 3.66
CA TYR A 29 2.00 17.08 3.83
C TYR A 29 2.32 17.87 2.56
N PHE A 30 1.36 18.66 2.09
CA PHE A 30 1.52 19.50 0.92
C PHE A 30 1.63 20.98 1.35
N PRO A 31 2.64 21.73 0.87
CA PRO A 31 2.72 23.14 1.15
C PRO A 31 1.57 23.88 0.46
N VAL A 32 0.92 24.76 1.20
CA VAL A 32 -0.14 25.64 0.70
C VAL A 32 0.20 27.09 1.05
N GLY A 33 -0.09 28.01 0.11
CA GLY A 33 0.24 29.43 0.24
C GLY A 33 1.13 29.95 -0.90
N GLY A 34 0.93 31.22 -1.27
CA GLY A 34 1.53 31.82 -2.47
C GLY A 34 3.02 32.16 -2.37
N ALA A 35 3.66 32.33 -3.54
CA ALA A 35 5.09 32.57 -3.78
C ALA A 35 5.69 33.86 -3.17
N ARG A 36 4.94 34.60 -2.34
CA ARG A 36 5.43 35.82 -1.70
C ARG A 36 6.29 35.46 -0.47
N PRO A 37 7.53 35.97 -0.37
CA PRO A 37 8.45 35.63 0.71
C PRO A 37 7.98 36.06 2.11
N THR A 38 6.96 36.92 2.20
CA THR A 38 6.44 37.47 3.47
C THR A 38 5.34 36.63 4.12
N ARG A 39 4.82 35.58 3.48
CA ARG A 39 3.74 34.74 4.05
C ARG A 39 4.31 33.46 4.64
N LYS A 40 3.94 33.12 5.88
CA LYS A 40 4.25 31.81 6.48
C LYS A 40 3.70 30.71 5.56
N ARG A 41 4.54 29.74 5.20
CA ARG A 41 4.10 28.51 4.51
C ARG A 41 3.19 27.74 5.45
N SER A 42 1.95 27.50 5.05
CA SER A 42 1.07 26.55 5.72
C SER A 42 1.18 25.19 5.03
N PHE A 43 0.80 24.12 5.73
CA PHE A 43 0.79 22.77 5.17
C PHE A 43 -0.61 22.20 5.32
N VAL A 44 -1.06 21.48 4.27
CA VAL A 44 -2.22 20.60 4.36
C VAL A 44 -1.71 19.21 4.70
N HIS A 45 -2.22 18.66 5.79
CA HIS A 45 -1.95 17.29 6.21
C HIS A 45 -2.86 16.34 5.43
N ALA A 46 -2.47 16.01 4.19
CA ALA A 46 -3.27 15.16 3.30
C ALA A 46 -3.34 13.71 3.81
N VAL A 47 -2.20 13.18 4.27
CA VAL A 47 -2.14 11.90 4.96
C VAL A 47 -1.43 12.14 6.28
N ASP A 48 -2.05 11.77 7.39
CA ASP A 48 -1.43 11.90 8.71
C ASP A 48 -1.49 10.56 9.45
N GLN A 49 -0.32 9.94 9.54
CA GLN A 49 -0.02 8.80 10.40
C GLN A 49 -0.95 7.59 10.17
N ILE A 50 -0.97 7.09 8.93
CA ILE A 50 -1.73 5.88 8.58
C ILE A 50 -0.84 4.64 8.51
N SER A 51 -1.35 3.53 9.05
CA SER A 51 -0.71 2.21 8.97
C SER A 51 -1.74 1.17 8.52
N PHE A 52 -1.42 0.38 7.51
CA PHE A 52 -2.28 -0.69 7.01
C PHE A 52 -1.49 -1.75 6.25
N GLU A 53 -2.11 -2.92 6.07
CA GLU A 53 -1.56 -4.02 5.29
C GLU A 53 -2.56 -4.42 4.20
N VAL A 54 -2.07 -4.98 3.09
CA VAL A 54 -2.90 -5.59 2.05
C VAL A 54 -2.46 -7.01 1.85
N TRP A 55 -3.36 -7.96 2.10
CA TRP A 55 -3.09 -9.38 2.01
C TRP A 55 -3.40 -9.93 0.61
N PRO A 56 -2.81 -11.08 0.22
CA PRO A 56 -3.14 -11.74 -1.02
C PRO A 56 -4.65 -12.00 -1.15
N GLY A 57 -5.25 -11.53 -2.25
CA GLY A 57 -6.68 -11.68 -2.52
C GLY A 57 -7.57 -10.54 -1.99
N GLU A 58 -7.01 -9.55 -1.30
CA GLU A 58 -7.76 -8.38 -0.85
C GLU A 58 -7.79 -7.27 -1.91
N THR A 59 -8.87 -6.49 -1.91
CA THR A 59 -8.98 -5.25 -2.70
C THR A 59 -9.00 -4.07 -1.74
N LEU A 60 -8.02 -3.19 -1.86
CA LEU A 60 -7.99 -1.93 -1.11
C LEU A 60 -8.62 -0.80 -1.92
N GLY A 61 -9.65 -0.16 -1.36
CA GLY A 61 -10.26 1.04 -1.93
C GLY A 61 -9.90 2.28 -1.11
N ILE A 62 -9.34 3.31 -1.75
CA ILE A 62 -9.06 4.60 -1.12
C ILE A 62 -10.15 5.60 -1.53
N VAL A 63 -10.85 6.16 -0.55
CA VAL A 63 -11.93 7.14 -0.73
C VAL A 63 -11.64 8.43 0.02
N GLY A 64 -12.19 9.56 -0.45
CA GLY A 64 -11.98 10.86 0.19
C GLY A 64 -12.37 12.03 -0.71
N GLU A 65 -12.48 13.21 -0.09
CA GLU A 65 -12.88 14.48 -0.70
C GLU A 65 -11.89 14.96 -1.79
N SER A 66 -12.27 16.00 -2.55
CA SER A 66 -11.36 16.59 -3.54
C SER A 66 -10.11 17.17 -2.86
N GLY A 67 -8.93 16.75 -3.31
CA GLY A 67 -7.65 17.28 -2.79
C GLY A 67 -7.12 16.65 -1.50
N CYS A 68 -7.74 15.57 -0.98
CA CYS A 68 -7.24 14.88 0.22
C CYS A 68 -5.97 14.06 0.01
N GLY A 69 -5.48 13.92 -1.22
CA GLY A 69 -4.22 13.21 -1.50
C GLY A 69 -4.34 11.69 -1.37
N LYS A 70 -5.49 11.13 -1.77
CA LYS A 70 -5.59 9.72 -2.19
C LYS A 70 -4.50 9.38 -3.21
#